data_AF-A0A316KNF7-F1
#
_entry.id   AF-A0A316KNF7-F1
#
_cell.length_a   1.000
_cell.length_b   1.000
_cell.length_c   1.000
_cell.angle_alpha   90.00
_cell.angle_beta   90.00
_cell.angle_gamma   90.00
#
_symmetry.space_group_name_H-M   'P 1'
#
loop_
_entity.id
_entity.type
_entity.pdbx_description
1 polymer ?
#
loop_
_entity_poly.entity_id
_entity_poly.type
_entity_poly.pdbx_seq_one_letter_code
_entity_poly.pdbx_strand_id
1 'polypeptide(L)'
;MGALFLSYSSTAEQNGADDSMSKFQFPESIASRPVYGTLEPRPGKAHLMIADAEGAEAILELALQDSALMAKTHIIYIPKGTEFSDKLRALKPAQFYEGPSYDASVQRIRKVLGDAHMGLQVYLAGTEGLMGQAMNEAIS
;
A
#
# COMPACT_ATOMS: atom_id res chain seq x y z
N MET A 1 28.08 -19.66 53.37
CA MET A 1 27.10 -20.67 53.85
C MET A 1 26.25 -19.97 54.92
N GLY A 2 25.16 -19.30 54.51
CA GLY A 2 24.33 -18.47 55.39
C GLY A 2 22.97 -19.12 55.61
N ALA A 3 22.56 -19.22 56.87
CA ALA A 3 21.44 -20.01 57.36
C ALA A 3 20.06 -19.39 57.06
N LEU A 4 19.10 -20.29 56.88
CA LEU A 4 17.65 -20.09 56.84
C LEU A 4 17.12 -19.71 58.23
N PHE A 5 16.16 -18.78 58.36
CA PHE A 5 15.09 -18.90 59.35
C PHE A 5 13.81 -18.13 58.96
N LEU A 6 12.70 -18.67 59.46
CA LEU A 6 11.31 -18.61 59.01
C LEU A 6 10.45 -17.47 59.63
N SER A 7 9.41 -17.09 58.86
CA SER A 7 7.98 -16.91 59.25
C SER A 7 7.42 -15.55 59.72
N TYR A 8 6.38 -15.11 58.96
CA TYR A 8 5.06 -14.49 59.30
C TYR A 8 4.87 -13.74 60.63
N SER A 9 4.05 -12.70 60.80
CA SER A 9 3.04 -11.98 59.99
C SER A 9 2.74 -10.67 60.75
N SER A 10 2.37 -9.57 60.09
CA SER A 10 1.47 -8.59 60.72
C SER A 10 0.75 -7.78 59.66
N THR A 11 -0.54 -8.08 59.52
CA THR A 11 -1.53 -7.36 58.72
C THR A 11 -2.06 -6.19 59.54
N ALA A 12 -1.91 -4.95 59.07
CA ALA A 12 -2.86 -3.85 59.25
C ALA A 12 -2.23 -2.52 58.79
N GLU A 13 -2.57 -2.08 57.58
CA GLU A 13 -2.73 -0.65 57.31
C GLU A 13 -3.67 -0.48 56.12
N GLN A 14 -4.95 -0.25 56.42
CA GLN A 14 -5.85 0.43 55.50
C GLN A 14 -5.59 1.92 55.63
N ASN A 15 -5.35 2.59 54.50
CA ASN A 15 -6.00 3.84 54.07
C ASN A 15 -5.16 4.49 52.96
N GLY A 16 -5.13 3.85 51.80
CA GLY A 16 -4.70 4.48 50.55
C GLY A 16 -5.86 5.30 50.00
N ALA A 17 -5.68 6.62 49.93
CA ALA A 17 -6.54 7.50 49.16
C ALA A 17 -6.46 7.09 47.67
N ASP A 18 -7.55 6.54 47.15
CA ASP A 18 -7.73 6.25 45.72
C ASP A 18 -8.01 7.56 44.97
N ASP A 19 -6.92 8.24 44.58
CA ASP A 19 -6.94 9.28 43.54
C ASP A 19 -7.15 8.59 42.19
N SER A 20 -8.40 8.22 41.93
CA SER A 20 -8.84 7.66 40.65
C SER A 20 -8.88 8.77 39.58
N MET A 21 -7.70 9.15 39.08
CA MET A 21 -7.61 9.80 37.78
C MET A 21 -8.16 8.85 36.72
N SER A 22 -9.42 9.07 36.34
CA SER A 22 -10.10 8.39 35.24
C SER A 22 -9.24 8.51 33.97
N LYS A 23 -8.55 7.44 33.59
CA LYS A 23 -7.93 7.33 32.27
C LYS A 23 -9.06 7.34 31.25
N PHE A 24 -9.21 8.45 30.56
CA PHE A 24 -9.99 8.53 29.33
C PHE A 24 -9.37 7.58 28.31
N GLN A 25 -9.90 6.37 28.22
CA GLN A 25 -9.63 5.46 27.12
C GLN A 25 -10.47 5.91 25.93
N PHE A 26 -9.80 6.35 24.86
CA PHE A 26 -10.47 6.51 23.58
C PHE A 26 -11.08 5.14 23.20
N PRO A 27 -12.40 5.04 22.95
CA PRO A 27 -12.97 3.82 22.41
C PRO A 27 -12.37 3.53 21.03
N GLU A 28 -12.35 2.25 20.64
CA GLU A 28 -11.92 1.82 19.30
C GLU A 28 -12.54 2.73 18.24
N SER A 29 -11.67 3.33 17.42
CA SER A 29 -12.04 4.24 16.34
C SER A 29 -13.21 3.67 15.55
N ILE A 30 -14.24 4.50 15.33
CA ILE A 30 -15.48 4.18 14.61
C ILE A 30 -15.20 3.26 13.41
N ALA A 31 -15.72 2.04 13.45
CA ALA A 31 -15.67 1.04 12.37
C ALA A 31 -16.58 1.42 11.19
N SER A 32 -16.40 2.61 10.61
CA SER A 32 -17.16 3.05 9.44
C SER A 32 -16.32 3.63 8.32
N ARG A 33 -14.99 3.71 8.49
CA ARG A 33 -14.11 3.96 7.34
C ARG A 33 -13.95 2.62 6.63
N PRO A 34 -14.42 2.45 5.38
CA PRO A 34 -14.02 1.29 4.61
C PRO A 34 -12.50 1.24 4.60
N VAL A 35 -11.95 0.14 5.11
CA VAL A 35 -10.54 -0.18 4.87
C VAL A 35 -10.48 -0.56 3.40
N TYR A 36 -10.12 0.40 2.55
CA TYR A 36 -9.85 0.10 1.15
C TYR A 36 -8.68 -0.88 1.10
N GLY A 37 -8.85 -1.96 0.32
CA GLY A 37 -7.80 -2.96 0.16
C GLY A 37 -6.52 -2.30 -0.33
N THR A 38 -5.39 -2.66 0.30
CA THR A 38 -4.06 -2.29 -0.18
C THR A 38 -3.73 -3.08 -1.43
N LEU A 39 -2.85 -2.55 -2.29
CA LEU A 39 -2.33 -3.36 -3.40
C LEU A 39 -1.50 -4.51 -2.84
N GLU A 40 -1.86 -5.72 -3.24
CA GLU A 40 -1.16 -6.95 -2.86
C GLU A 40 -0.50 -7.60 -4.09
N PRO A 41 0.73 -8.13 -3.96
CA PRO A 41 1.37 -8.88 -5.04
C PRO A 41 0.49 -10.08 -5.41
N ARG A 42 0.23 -10.25 -6.70
CA ARG A 42 -0.53 -11.39 -7.21
C ARG A 42 0.36 -12.20 -8.14
N PRO A 43 0.27 -13.53 -8.15
CA PRO A 43 1.01 -14.33 -9.11
C PRO A 43 0.56 -13.99 -10.54
N GLY A 44 1.54 -13.73 -11.41
CA GLY A 44 1.31 -13.33 -12.80
C GLY A 44 2.52 -13.61 -13.67
N LYS A 45 2.29 -13.72 -14.98
CA LYS A 45 3.37 -13.83 -15.97
C LYS A 45 3.91 -12.46 -16.37
N ALA A 46 3.03 -11.46 -16.35
CA ALA A 46 3.33 -10.07 -16.62
C ALA A 46 2.45 -9.19 -15.73
N HIS A 47 2.91 -7.98 -15.45
CA HIS A 47 2.19 -7.02 -14.62
C HIS A 47 2.12 -5.67 -15.34
N LEU A 48 0.94 -5.05 -15.33
CA LEU A 48 0.72 -3.70 -15.80
C LEU A 48 0.28 -2.85 -14.61
N MET A 49 1.07 -1.84 -14.26
CA MET A 49 0.75 -0.89 -13.19
C MET A 49 0.51 0.49 -13.80
N ILE A 50 -0.66 1.06 -13.54
CA ILE A 50 -1.03 2.38 -14.03
C ILE A 50 -1.33 3.25 -12.82
N ALA A 51 -0.60 4.36 -12.66
CA ALA A 51 -0.81 5.29 -11.57
C ALA A 51 -0.66 6.75 -11.96
N ASP A 52 -1.32 7.63 -11.21
CA ASP A 52 -1.06 9.06 -11.25
C ASP A 52 -0.83 9.66 -9.85
N ALA A 53 -0.15 10.81 -9.84
CA ALA A 53 0.09 11.61 -8.65
C ALA A 53 0.64 10.77 -7.47
N GLU A 54 0.00 10.85 -6.30
CA GLU A 54 0.33 10.10 -5.09
C GLU A 54 0.04 8.59 -5.21
N GLY A 55 -0.68 8.14 -6.24
CA GLY A 55 -0.88 6.71 -6.53
C GLY A 55 0.43 5.94 -6.76
N ALA A 56 1.53 6.65 -7.02
CA ALA A 56 2.88 6.08 -7.03
C ALA A 56 3.27 5.40 -5.71
N GLU A 57 2.77 5.89 -4.58
CA GLU A 57 3.09 5.33 -3.25
C GLU A 57 2.62 3.88 -3.15
N ALA A 58 1.44 3.56 -3.68
CA ALA A 58 0.93 2.20 -3.69
C ALA A 58 1.81 1.24 -4.51
N ILE A 59 2.44 1.72 -5.58
CA ILE A 59 3.41 0.93 -6.36
C ILE A 59 4.70 0.73 -5.58
N LEU A 60 5.19 1.77 -4.88
CA LEU A 60 6.37 1.67 -4.03
C LEU A 60 6.16 0.67 -2.90
N GLU A 61 4.99 0.71 -2.24
CA GLU A 61 4.60 -0.26 -1.21
C GLU A 61 4.52 -1.68 -1.75
N LEU A 62 3.95 -1.85 -2.94
CA LEU A 62 3.87 -3.16 -3.60
C LEU A 62 5.27 -3.73 -3.91
N ALA A 63 6.21 -2.89 -4.33
CA ALA A 63 7.59 -3.29 -4.56
C ALA A 63 8.37 -3.59 -3.28
N LEU A 64 7.99 -2.99 -2.15
CA LEU A 64 8.53 -3.36 -0.83
C LEU A 64 8.04 -4.75 -0.38
N GLN A 65 6.80 -5.11 -0.73
CA GLN A 65 6.24 -6.43 -0.43
C GLN A 65 6.87 -7.52 -1.30
N ASP A 66 7.01 -7.29 -2.62
CA ASP A 66 7.68 -8.21 -3.54
C ASP A 66 8.42 -7.45 -4.66
N SER A 67 9.73 -7.24 -4.45
CA SER A 67 10.59 -6.59 -5.43
C SER A 67 10.83 -7.41 -6.69
N ALA A 68 10.71 -8.74 -6.64
CA ALA A 68 10.96 -9.60 -7.79
C ALA A 68 9.91 -9.42 -8.89
N LEU A 69 8.72 -8.94 -8.51
CA LEU A 69 7.63 -8.63 -9.43
C LEU A 69 8.00 -7.53 -10.43
N MET A 70 8.82 -6.53 -10.01
CA MET A 70 9.23 -5.40 -10.86
C MET A 70 9.90 -5.86 -12.16
N ALA A 71 10.68 -6.94 -12.13
CA ALA A 71 11.35 -7.48 -13.31
C ALA A 71 10.39 -7.96 -14.42
N LYS A 72 9.09 -8.07 -14.14
CA LYS A 72 8.02 -8.45 -15.09
C LYS A 72 6.96 -7.35 -15.25
N THR A 73 7.21 -6.17 -14.71
CA THR A 73 6.25 -5.08 -14.63
C THR A 73 6.49 -4.02 -15.69
N HIS A 74 5.41 -3.60 -16.36
CA HIS A 74 5.33 -2.34 -17.08
C HIS A 74 4.63 -1.30 -16.21
N ILE A 75 5.33 -0.22 -15.86
CA ILE A 75 4.77 0.90 -15.09
C ILE A 75 4.45 2.05 -16.05
N ILE A 76 3.21 2.51 -16.02
CA ILE A 76 2.73 3.74 -16.67
C ILE A 76 2.38 4.74 -15.57
N TYR A 77 3.15 5.82 -15.49
CA TYR A 77 3.01 6.82 -14.45
C TYR A 77 2.71 8.22 -15.00
N ILE A 78 1.78 8.94 -14.37
CA ILE A 78 1.41 10.31 -14.73
C ILE A 78 1.63 11.21 -13.49
N PRO A 79 2.71 12.01 -13.45
CA PRO A 79 3.14 12.67 -12.21
C PRO A 79 2.16 13.69 -11.61
N LYS A 80 1.40 14.42 -12.44
CA LYS A 80 0.49 15.51 -12.02
C LYS A 80 1.10 16.49 -10.99
N GLY A 81 2.41 16.80 -11.12
CA GLY A 81 3.12 17.72 -10.23
C GLY A 81 3.76 17.09 -8.99
N THR A 82 3.80 15.76 -8.92
CA THR A 82 4.51 15.02 -7.87
C THR A 82 5.83 14.43 -8.38
N GLU A 83 6.80 14.23 -7.48
CA GLU A 83 8.19 13.86 -7.83
C GLU A 83 8.48 12.39 -7.47
N PHE A 84 7.68 11.44 -7.97
CA PHE A 84 7.89 10.00 -7.74
C PHE A 84 8.59 9.27 -8.89
N SER A 85 8.77 9.91 -10.05
CA SER A 85 9.28 9.28 -11.27
C SER A 85 10.64 8.60 -11.06
N ASP A 86 11.58 9.25 -10.38
CA ASP A 86 12.90 8.68 -10.10
C ASP A 86 12.85 7.50 -9.13
N LYS A 87 11.98 7.58 -8.11
CA LYS A 87 11.78 6.47 -7.16
C LYS A 87 11.20 5.24 -7.86
N LEU A 88 10.20 5.43 -8.73
CA LEU A 88 9.61 4.36 -9.52
C LEU A 88 10.61 3.76 -10.52
N ARG A 89 11.45 4.59 -11.14
CA ARG A 89 12.53 4.12 -12.03
C ARG A 89 13.58 3.31 -11.28
N ALA A 90 13.90 3.71 -10.05
CA ALA A 90 14.87 3.01 -9.19
C ALA A 90 14.40 1.60 -8.79
N LEU A 91 13.11 1.30 -8.87
CA LEU A 91 12.57 -0.06 -8.70
C LEU A 91 13.00 -1.03 -9.80
N LYS A 92 13.56 -0.52 -10.90
CA LYS A 92 13.98 -1.30 -12.08
C LYS A 92 12.84 -2.16 -12.64
N PRO A 93 11.68 -1.57 -12.97
CA PRO A 93 10.63 -2.31 -13.65
C PRO A 93 11.14 -2.79 -15.02
N ALA A 94 10.53 -3.86 -15.55
CA ALA A 94 10.83 -4.35 -16.90
C ALA A 94 10.73 -3.22 -17.94
N GLN A 95 9.75 -2.35 -17.76
CA GLN A 95 9.54 -1.16 -18.56
C GLN A 95 8.94 -0.04 -17.70
N PHE A 96 9.37 1.19 -17.93
CA PHE A 96 8.85 2.38 -17.28
C PHE A 96 8.49 3.42 -18.32
N TYR A 97 7.28 3.95 -18.22
CA TYR A 97 6.83 5.10 -18.99
C TYR A 97 6.26 6.16 -18.08
N GLU A 98 6.67 7.39 -18.33
CA GLU A 98 6.16 8.59 -17.68
C GLU A 98 5.45 9.45 -18.72
N GLY A 99 4.19 9.78 -18.47
CA GLY A 99 3.33 10.53 -19.39
C GLY A 99 2.83 11.84 -18.79
N PRO A 100 2.59 12.87 -19.63
CA PRO A 100 2.06 14.15 -19.16
C PRO A 100 0.56 14.09 -18.80
N SER A 101 -0.19 13.14 -19.35
CA SER A 101 -1.62 12.97 -19.12
C SER A 101 -2.09 11.54 -19.41
N TYR A 102 -3.32 11.23 -19.03
CA TYR A 102 -3.96 9.96 -19.35
C TYR A 102 -4.11 9.78 -20.87
N ASP A 103 -4.64 10.79 -21.57
CA ASP A 103 -4.85 10.74 -23.03
C ASP A 103 -3.57 10.44 -23.81
N ALA A 104 -2.43 11.03 -23.40
CA ALA A 104 -1.13 10.76 -24.00
C ALA A 104 -0.63 9.32 -23.74
N SER A 105 -1.19 8.66 -22.73
CA SER A 105 -0.81 7.31 -22.28
C SER A 105 -1.73 6.22 -22.82
N VAL A 106 -2.97 6.55 -23.24
CA VAL A 106 -4.01 5.60 -23.69
C VAL A 106 -3.50 4.64 -24.75
N GLN A 107 -2.82 5.13 -25.78
CA GLN A 107 -2.33 4.26 -26.86
C GLN A 107 -1.33 3.21 -26.37
N ARG A 108 -0.51 3.56 -25.37
CA ARG A 108 0.41 2.61 -24.75
C ARG A 108 -0.32 1.62 -23.86
N ILE A 109 -1.30 2.07 -23.08
CA ILE A 109 -2.17 1.20 -22.26
C ILE A 109 -2.83 0.15 -23.16
N ARG A 110 -3.51 0.59 -24.23
CA ARG A 110 -4.16 -0.29 -25.21
C ARG A 110 -3.18 -1.26 -25.86
N LYS A 111 -1.98 -0.80 -26.21
CA LYS A 111 -0.95 -1.67 -26.78
C LYS A 111 -0.53 -2.76 -25.79
N VAL A 112 -0.25 -2.41 -24.53
CA VAL A 112 0.15 -3.41 -23.52
C VAL A 112 -0.97 -4.41 -23.28
N LEU A 113 -2.22 -3.95 -23.20
CA LEU A 113 -3.38 -4.83 -23.03
C LEU A 113 -3.61 -5.74 -24.25
N GLY A 114 -3.50 -5.20 -25.47
CA GLY A 114 -3.67 -5.97 -26.71
C GLY A 114 -2.55 -6.98 -26.99
N ASP A 115 -1.31 -6.65 -26.62
CA ASP A 115 -0.16 -7.54 -26.76
C ASP A 115 -0.06 -8.55 -25.59
N ALA A 116 -0.88 -8.41 -24.55
CA ALA A 116 -0.80 -9.24 -23.35
C ALA A 116 -1.33 -10.66 -23.58
N HIS A 117 -0.60 -11.62 -23.03
CA HIS A 117 -1.02 -13.02 -22.97
C HIS A 117 -1.77 -13.33 -21.66
N MET A 118 -2.40 -14.51 -21.61
CA MET A 118 -3.04 -15.03 -20.40
C MET A 118 -2.10 -15.00 -19.18
N GLY A 119 -2.60 -14.43 -18.08
CA GLY A 119 -1.84 -14.26 -16.83
C GLY A 119 -1.25 -12.86 -16.62
N LEU A 120 -1.70 -11.85 -17.38
CA LEU A 120 -1.47 -10.44 -17.05
C LEU A 120 -2.22 -10.06 -15.76
N GLN A 121 -1.53 -9.38 -14.85
CA GLN A 121 -2.12 -8.74 -13.68
C GLN A 121 -2.12 -7.22 -13.86
N VAL A 122 -3.29 -6.59 -13.72
CA VAL A 122 -3.45 -5.13 -13.85
C VAL A 122 -3.65 -4.52 -12.46
N TYR A 123 -2.88 -3.48 -12.15
CA TYR A 123 -2.94 -2.71 -10.91
C TYR A 123 -3.19 -1.25 -11.26
N LEU A 124 -4.19 -0.65 -10.62
CA LEU A 124 -4.60 0.74 -10.83
C LEU A 124 -4.51 1.47 -9.49
N ALA A 125 -3.89 2.65 -9.47
CA ALA A 125 -3.78 3.48 -8.29
C ALA A 125 -3.81 4.98 -8.64
N GLY A 126 -4.28 5.81 -7.72
CA GLY A 126 -4.34 7.27 -7.93
C GLY A 126 -5.76 7.79 -7.99
N THR A 127 -6.04 8.78 -8.82
CA THR A 127 -7.35 9.44 -8.86
C THR A 127 -8.44 8.52 -9.41
N GLU A 128 -9.66 8.65 -8.91
CA GLU A 128 -10.82 7.86 -9.36
C GLU A 128 -11.02 7.94 -10.88
N GLY A 129 -10.81 9.12 -11.47
CA GLY A 129 -10.90 9.33 -12.91
C GLY A 129 -9.87 8.53 -13.71
N LEU A 130 -8.64 8.39 -13.23
CA LEU A 130 -7.64 7.53 -13.89
C LEU A 130 -8.04 6.07 -13.75
N MET A 131 -8.39 5.64 -12.53
CA MET A 131 -8.75 4.24 -12.27
C MET A 131 -9.96 3.82 -13.09
N GLY A 132 -11.01 4.64 -13.17
CA GLY A 132 -12.20 4.35 -13.96
C GLY A 132 -11.92 4.24 -15.45
N GLN A 133 -11.12 5.14 -16.01
CA GLN A 133 -10.75 5.08 -17.43
C GLN A 133 -9.85 3.88 -17.74
N ALA A 134 -8.83 3.64 -16.92
CA ALA A 134 -7.92 2.51 -17.10
C ALA A 134 -8.63 1.16 -16.91
N MET A 135 -9.58 1.08 -15.98
CA MET A 135 -10.43 -0.09 -15.79
C MET A 135 -11.30 -0.36 -17.01
N ASN A 136 -11.89 0.69 -17.61
CA ASN A 136 -12.66 0.54 -18.83
C ASN A 136 -11.80 -0.04 -19.97
N GLU A 137 -10.60 0.49 -20.17
CA GLU A 137 -9.66 -0.04 -21.17
C GLU A 137 -9.26 -1.51 -20.91
N ALA A 138 -9.18 -1.93 -19.65
CA ALA A 138 -8.78 -3.29 -19.29
C ALA A 138 -9.90 -4.34 -19.46
N ILE A 139 -11.17 -3.92 -19.51
CA ILE A 139 -12.33 -4.82 -19.56
C ILE A 139 -13.03 -4.80 -20.92
N SER A 140 -12.85 -3.72 -21.70
CA SER A 140 -13.41 -3.56 -23.04
C SER A 140 -12.74 -4.45 -24.08
#